data_AF-A0A6M0GA21-F1
#
_entry.id   AF-A0A6M0GA21-F1
#
_cell.length_a   1.000
_cell.length_b   1.000
_cell.length_c   1.000
_cell.angle_alpha   90.00
_cell.angle_beta   90.00
_cell.angle_gamma   90.00
#
_symmetry.space_group_name_H-M   'P 1'
#
loop_
_entity.id
_entity.type
_entity.pdbx_description
1 polymer ?
#
loop_
_entity_poly.entity_id
_entity_poly.type
_entity_poly.pdbx_seq_one_letter_code
_entity_poly.pdbx_strand_id
1 'polypeptide(L)'
;MLKTVEGIYQNGQIELTELPQNVSNDTQVLVTFLEPGKLDSSKLRQLIEQLETISGIQQGFEEVNTGKTRPIGDFVQQMQQKYGISG
;
A
#
# COMPACT_ATOMS: atom_id res chain seq x y z
N MET A 1 -4.14 5.68 2.02
CA MET A 1 -3.69 4.28 1.92
C MET A 1 -2.62 4.05 2.98
N LEU A 2 -2.78 3.00 3.79
CA LEU A 2 -1.76 2.59 4.75
C LEU A 2 -0.59 1.95 3.98
N LYS A 3 0.65 2.29 4.34
CA LYS A 3 1.87 1.71 3.79
C LYS A 3 2.87 1.45 4.91
N THR A 4 3.52 0.28 4.85
CA THR A 4 4.48 -0.17 5.85
C THR A 4 5.85 -0.28 5.21
N VAL A 5 6.81 0.41 5.81
CA VAL A 5 8.20 0.42 5.38
C VAL A 5 9.06 0.06 6.58
N GLU A 6 9.99 -0.85 6.39
CA GLU A 6 10.98 -1.15 7.41
C GLU A 6 12.08 -0.08 7.44
N GLY A 7 12.60 0.18 8.62
CA GLY A 7 13.72 1.10 8.79
C GLY A 7 14.66 0.64 9.89
N ILE A 8 15.91 1.08 9.79
CA ILE A 8 16.95 0.87 10.79
C ILE A 8 17.13 2.19 11.53
N TYR A 9 17.04 2.14 12.86
CA TYR A 9 17.33 3.29 13.70
C TYR A 9 18.83 3.33 14.05
N GLN A 10 19.54 4.33 13.53
CA GLN A 10 20.97 4.51 13.76
C GLN A 10 21.31 6.00 13.87
N ASN A 11 22.16 6.37 14.84
CA ASN A 11 22.63 7.75 15.04
C ASN A 11 21.51 8.80 15.19
N GLY A 12 20.38 8.43 15.80
CA GLY A 12 19.24 9.34 15.98
C GLY A 12 18.40 9.53 14.71
N GLN A 13 18.67 8.78 13.65
CA GLN A 13 17.94 8.83 12.38
C GLN A 13 17.33 7.47 12.05
N ILE A 14 16.22 7.49 11.31
CA ILE A 14 15.58 6.29 10.77
C ILE A 14 15.96 6.21 9.30
N GLU A 15 16.74 5.19 8.96
CA GLU A 15 17.11 4.88 7.58
C GLU A 15 16.08 3.89 7.03
N LEU A 16 15.26 4.32 6.08
CA LEU A 16 14.28 3.44 5.44
C LEU A 16 14.99 2.45 4.51
N THR A 17 14.59 1.17 4.56
CA THR A 17 15.13 0.14 3.66
C THR A 17 14.64 0.29 2.22
N GLU A 18 13.50 0.96 2.04
CA GLU A 18 12.92 1.34 0.76
C GLU A 18 12.20 2.69 0.84
N LEU A 19 12.15 3.44 -0.26
CA LEU A 19 11.38 4.67 -0.32
C LEU A 19 9.91 4.36 -0.67
N PRO A 20 8.94 4.74 0.17
CA PRO A 20 7.54 4.49 -0.14
C PRO A 20 7.10 5.32 -1.35
N GLN A 21 6.67 4.63 -2.42
CA GLN A 21 6.12 5.28 -3.60
C GLN A 21 4.66 5.70 -3.39
N ASN A 22 4.14 6.67 -4.14
CA ASN A 22 2.73 7.08 -4.11
C ASN A 22 2.21 7.50 -2.71
N VAL A 23 3.06 8.13 -1.91
CA VAL A 23 2.66 8.77 -0.65
C VAL A 23 2.56 10.28 -0.89
N SER A 24 1.48 10.89 -0.43
CA SER A 24 1.27 12.33 -0.60
C SER A 24 2.21 13.13 0.30
N ASN A 25 2.57 14.34 -0.13
CA ASN A 25 3.27 15.29 0.73
C ASN A 25 2.46 15.52 2.04
N ASP A 26 3.17 15.72 3.15
CA ASP A 26 2.60 15.97 4.49
C ASP A 26 1.77 14.83 5.08
N THR A 27 1.94 13.60 4.58
CA THR A 27 1.32 12.41 5.17
C THR A 27 1.82 12.18 6.59
N GLN A 28 0.91 12.05 7.56
CA GLN A 28 1.25 11.70 8.94
C GLN A 28 1.79 10.25 9.02
N VAL A 29 2.82 10.04 9.83
CA VAL A 29 3.47 8.74 10.03
C VAL A 29 3.47 8.35 11.50
N LEU A 30 3.40 7.05 11.77
CA LEU A 30 3.59 6.46 13.09
C LEU A 30 4.88 5.62 13.09
N VAL A 31 5.74 5.83 14.08
CA VAL A 31 6.98 5.06 14.25
C VAL A 31 6.91 4.28 15.54
N THR A 32 7.20 2.98 15.47
CA THR A 32 7.31 2.10 16.64
C THR A 32 8.71 1.49 16.66
N PHE A 33 9.44 1.67 17.76
CA PHE A 33 10.76 1.08 17.95
C PHE A 33 10.61 -0.34 18.51
N LEU A 34 11.16 -1.32 17.81
CA LEU A 34 11.12 -2.72 18.22
C LEU A 34 12.41 -3.08 18.96
N GLU A 35 12.27 -3.55 20.19
CA GLU A 35 13.40 -4.12 20.92
C GLU A 35 13.71 -5.54 20.39
N PRO A 36 14.98 -5.82 20.02
CA PRO A 36 15.37 -7.15 19.56
C PRO A 36 14.98 -8.24 20.56
N GLY A 37 14.33 -9.29 20.07
CA GLY A 37 13.95 -10.47 20.87
C GLY A 37 12.72 -10.29 21.77
N LYS A 38 12.16 -9.07 21.91
CA LYS A 38 10.90 -8.86 22.64
C LYS A 38 9.66 -9.02 21.77
N LEU A 39 9.79 -8.75 20.47
CA LEU A 39 8.69 -8.82 19.54
C LEU A 39 9.20 -9.41 18.22
N ASP A 40 8.44 -10.36 17.68
CA ASP A 40 8.72 -10.93 16.38
C ASP A 40 8.27 -9.92 15.30
N SER A 41 9.24 -9.22 14.71
CA SER A 41 8.99 -8.18 13.69
C SER A 41 8.20 -8.72 12.50
N SER A 42 8.34 -10.00 12.17
CA SER A 42 7.59 -10.63 11.07
C SER A 42 6.08 -10.69 11.35
N LYS A 43 5.70 -10.97 12.60
CA LYS A 43 4.28 -11.00 13.01
C LYS A 43 3.66 -9.62 13.00
N LEU A 44 4.41 -8.61 13.45
CA LEU A 44 3.94 -7.23 13.39
C LEU A 44 3.75 -6.79 11.94
N ARG A 45 4.72 -7.07 11.08
CA ARG A 45 4.61 -6.79 9.64
C ARG A 45 3.39 -7.45 9.02
N GLN A 46 3.17 -8.73 9.29
CA GLN A 46 2.01 -9.47 8.78
C GLN A 46 0.68 -8.86 9.25
N LEU A 47 0.59 -8.42 10.51
CA LEU A 47 -0.61 -7.74 11.02
C LEU A 47 -0.84 -6.41 10.29
N ILE A 48 0.21 -5.64 10.02
CA ILE A 48 0.04 -4.36 9.32
C ILE A 48 -0.34 -4.58 7.85
N GLU A 49 0.26 -5.56 7.16
CA GLU A 49 -0.13 -5.96 5.80
C GLU A 49 -1.61 -6.38 5.72
N GLN A 50 -2.13 -7.05 6.76
CA GLN A 50 -3.56 -7.36 6.86
C GLN A 50 -4.42 -6.09 6.98
N LEU A 51 -4.00 -5.11 7.79
CA LEU A 51 -4.70 -3.83 7.90
C LEU A 51 -4.67 -3.04 6.59
N GLU A 52 -3.55 -3.06 5.86
CA GLU A 52 -3.45 -2.46 4.52
C GLU A 52 -4.44 -3.11 3.55
N THR A 53 -4.51 -4.44 3.56
CA THR A 53 -5.44 -5.21 2.72
C THR A 53 -6.89 -4.82 3.01
N ILE A 54 -7.26 -4.74 4.30
CA ILE A 54 -8.61 -4.32 4.71
C ILE A 54 -8.90 -2.89 4.24
N SER A 55 -7.95 -1.97 4.39
CA SER A 55 -8.09 -0.58 3.93
C SER A 55 -8.26 -0.50 2.41
N GLY A 56 -7.50 -1.28 1.64
CA GLY A 56 -7.63 -1.34 0.18
C GLY A 56 -8.99 -1.89 -0.26
N ILE A 57 -9.51 -2.91 0.42
CA ILE A 57 -10.86 -3.45 0.16
C ILE A 57 -11.93 -2.39 0.44
N GLN A 58 -11.83 -1.69 1.57
CA GLN A 58 -12.77 -0.61 1.92
C GLN A 58 -12.78 0.50 0.88
N GLN A 59 -11.60 0.90 0.38
CA GLN A 59 -11.47 1.86 -0.71
C GLN A 59 -12.17 1.35 -1.98
N GLY A 60 -11.95 0.08 -2.36
CA GLY A 60 -12.62 -0.51 -3.52
C GLY A 60 -14.16 -0.47 -3.40
N PHE A 61 -14.71 -0.73 -2.22
CA PHE A 61 -16.15 -0.56 -1.97
C PHE A 61 -16.61 0.89 -2.11
N GLU A 62 -15.83 1.86 -1.64
CA GLU A 62 -16.14 3.28 -1.81
C GLU A 62 -16.16 3.69 -3.29
N GLU A 63 -15.19 3.22 -4.09
CA GLU A 63 -15.16 3.45 -5.53
C GLU A 63 -16.40 2.87 -6.23
N VAL A 64 -16.83 1.65 -5.85
CA VAL A 64 -18.07 1.04 -6.33
C VAL A 64 -19.29 1.88 -5.95
N ASN A 65 -19.41 2.26 -4.68
CA ASN A 65 -20.57 3.01 -4.16
C ASN A 65 -20.66 4.44 -4.73
N THR A 66 -19.52 5.07 -5.01
CA THR A 66 -19.45 6.41 -5.61
C THR A 66 -19.52 6.41 -7.13
N GLY A 67 -19.71 5.24 -7.76
CA GLY A 67 -19.79 5.11 -9.21
C GLY A 67 -18.46 5.38 -9.93
N LYS A 68 -17.33 5.38 -9.22
CA LYS A 68 -15.96 5.45 -9.79
C LYS A 68 -15.53 4.08 -10.33
N THR A 69 -16.45 3.37 -10.96
CA THR A 69 -16.20 2.11 -11.65
C THR A 69 -16.21 2.34 -13.14
N ARG A 70 -15.66 1.37 -13.89
CA ARG A 70 -15.79 1.33 -15.34
C ARG A 70 -16.29 -0.04 -15.78
N PRO A 71 -17.08 -0.11 -16.86
CA PRO A 71 -17.42 -1.38 -17.49
C PRO A 71 -16.15 -2.18 -17.85
N ILE A 72 -16.23 -3.51 -17.70
CA ILE A 72 -15.11 -4.39 -18.06
C ILE A 72 -14.81 -4.34 -19.57
N GLY A 73 -15.83 -4.13 -20.41
CA GLY A 73 -15.68 -3.98 -21.86
C GLY A 73 -14.78 -2.80 -22.22
N ASP A 74 -15.01 -1.64 -21.59
CA ASP A 74 -14.21 -0.43 -21.81
C ASP A 74 -12.74 -0.63 -21.43
N PHE A 75 -12.49 -1.38 -20.35
CA PHE A 75 -11.13 -1.77 -19.96
C PHE A 75 -10.47 -2.68 -20.99
N VAL A 76 -11.16 -3.73 -21.45
CA VAL A 76 -10.64 -4.66 -22.47
C VAL A 76 -10.29 -3.90 -23.74
N GLN A 77 -11.19 -3.04 -24.23
CA GLN A 77 -10.96 -2.25 -25.44
C GLN A 77 -9.75 -1.30 -25.28
N GLN A 78 -9.58 -0.66 -24.12
CA GLN A 78 -8.42 0.17 -23.83
C GLN A 78 -7.11 -0.64 -23.89
N MET A 79 -7.09 -1.84 -23.30
CA MET A 79 -5.89 -2.69 -23.30
C MET A 79 -5.56 -3.20 -24.70
N GLN A 80 -6.57 -3.58 -25.49
CA GLN A 80 -6.40 -3.96 -26.89
C GLN A 80 -5.83 -2.81 -27.73
N GLN A 81 -6.32 -1.58 -27.56
CA GLN A 81 -5.78 -0.40 -28.24
C GLN A 81 -4.36 -0.06 -27.79
N LYS A 82 -4.07 -0.12 -26.49
CA LYS A 82 -2.77 0.27 -25.93
C LYS A 82 -1.65 -0.71 -26.27
N TYR A 83 -1.96 -2.00 -26.34
CA TYR A 83 -0.96 -3.05 -26.52
C TYR A 83 -1.11 -3.83 -27.83
N GLY A 84 -2.07 -3.45 -28.69
CA GLY A 84 -2.31 -4.12 -29.97
C GLY A 84 -2.74 -5.58 -29.83
N ILE A 85 -3.33 -5.97 -28.69
CA ILE A 85 -3.77 -7.34 -28.46
C ILE A 85 -5.05 -7.55 -29.28
N SER A 86 -4.95 -8.21 -30.41
CA SER A 86 -6.13 -8.71 -31.14
C SER A 86 -6.81 -9.79 -30.30
N GLY A 87 -8.11 -9.60 -30.02
CA GLY A 87 -8.96 -10.59 -29.36
C GLY A 87 -9.25 -11.79 -30.24
#